data_AF-A0AAD7BPE3-F1
#
_entry.id   AF-A0AAD7BPE3-F1
#
_cell.length_a   1.000
_cell.length_b   1.000
_cell.length_c   1.000
_cell.angle_alpha   90.00
_cell.angle_beta   90.00
_cell.angle_gamma   90.00
#
_symmetry.space_group_name_H-M   'P 1'
#
loop_
_entity.id
_entity.type
_entity.pdbx_description
1 polymer ?
#
loop_
_entity_poly.entity_id
_entity_poly.type
_entity_poly.pdbx_seq_one_letter_code
_entity_poly.pdbx_strand_id
1 'polypeptide(L)'
;MRAHVSVPKDLSLHGAKLATMTQRQLYVQIKALRGRVERPATVARVALVSEAIRDVTGQWPTEAQVWRSIRHKDLSKGVKSFLYNAMHDAQRIGKYWKHIPECGDREMCVTCGVREDLEHVLLKCERVGQNQIWTHAKELWLQKHPDWPELSLGTVLGCGFMTVKDERGRTLTGASRLLRILMSESTYLIWKLRNECVIRNDGVAPSEREVSQ
;
A
#
# COMPACT_ATOMS: atom_id res chain seq x y z
N MET A 1 -57.92 18.57 9.85
CA MET A 1 -57.81 18.66 8.37
C MET A 1 -56.43 19.20 8.02
N ARG A 2 -55.48 18.36 7.57
CA ARG A 2 -54.19 18.84 7.05
C ARG A 2 -54.39 19.12 5.56
N ALA A 3 -54.23 20.37 5.15
CA ALA A 3 -54.29 20.74 3.74
C ALA A 3 -53.15 20.04 2.99
N HIS A 4 -53.50 19.23 1.99
CA HIS A 4 -52.55 18.74 1.01
C HIS A 4 -52.14 19.92 0.13
N VAL A 5 -51.02 20.57 0.48
CA VAL A 5 -50.40 21.58 -0.37
C VAL A 5 -49.62 20.86 -1.46
N SER A 6 -50.20 20.75 -2.66
CA SER A 6 -49.49 20.28 -3.85
C SER A 6 -48.68 21.44 -4.42
N VAL A 7 -47.34 21.32 -4.43
CA VAL A 7 -46.46 22.31 -5.05
C VAL A 7 -46.70 22.32 -6.56
N PRO A 8 -47.06 23.47 -7.16
CA PRO A 8 -47.20 23.61 -8.61
C PRO A 8 -45.93 23.15 -9.34
N LYS A 9 -46.07 22.45 -10.47
CA LYS A 9 -44.92 21.84 -11.19
C LYS A 9 -43.86 22.87 -11.62
N ASP A 10 -44.28 24.08 -11.91
CA ASP A 10 -43.48 25.27 -12.23
C ASP A 10 -42.67 25.81 -11.04
N LEU A 11 -43.09 25.52 -9.81
CA LEU A 11 -42.37 25.82 -8.57
C LEU A 11 -41.54 24.65 -8.04
N SER A 12 -41.56 23.51 -8.74
CA SER A 12 -40.72 22.34 -8.44
C SER A 12 -39.30 22.58 -8.94
N LEU A 13 -38.47 23.22 -8.12
CA LEU A 13 -37.05 23.39 -8.40
C LEU A 13 -36.35 22.02 -8.40
N HIS A 14 -35.78 21.64 -9.54
CA HIS A 14 -34.96 20.43 -9.66
C HIS A 14 -33.49 20.81 -9.49
N GLY A 15 -32.81 20.17 -8.54
CA GLY A 15 -31.38 20.39 -8.27
C GLY A 15 -31.11 20.97 -6.88
N ALA A 16 -29.83 21.23 -6.60
CA ALA A 16 -29.40 21.73 -5.30
C ALA A 16 -28.94 23.19 -5.37
N LYS A 17 -29.39 24.02 -4.43
CA LYS A 17 -29.01 25.45 -4.35
C LYS A 17 -27.55 25.59 -3.93
N LEU A 18 -26.66 25.78 -4.92
CA LEU A 18 -25.20 25.83 -4.72
C LEU A 18 -24.77 26.83 -3.64
N ALA A 19 -25.42 27.99 -3.57
CA ALA A 19 -25.11 29.04 -2.59
C ALA A 19 -25.29 28.60 -1.12
N THR A 20 -26.06 27.54 -0.87
CA THR A 20 -26.31 27.00 0.49
C THR A 20 -25.56 25.69 0.75
N MET A 21 -24.81 25.18 -0.23
CA MET A 21 -24.09 23.92 -0.10
C MET A 21 -22.65 24.14 0.32
N THR A 22 -22.17 23.27 1.19
CA THR A 22 -20.74 23.12 1.48
C THR A 22 -20.06 22.25 0.43
N GLN A 23 -18.75 22.43 0.25
CA GLN A 23 -17.92 21.56 -0.59
C GLN A 23 -18.09 20.07 -0.22
N ARG A 24 -18.24 19.75 1.08
CA ARG A 24 -18.48 18.39 1.56
C ARG A 24 -19.78 17.80 1.02
N GLN A 25 -20.89 18.57 1.09
CA GLN A 25 -22.19 18.13 0.58
C GLN A 25 -22.15 17.92 -0.94
N LEU A 26 -21.56 18.87 -1.67
CA LEU A 26 -21.36 18.76 -3.12
C LEU A 26 -20.55 17.52 -3.48
N TYR A 27 -19.43 17.30 -2.79
CA TYR A 27 -18.57 16.14 -3.04
C TYR A 27 -19.28 14.81 -2.80
N VAL A 28 -20.04 14.68 -1.70
CA VAL A 28 -20.82 13.47 -1.41
C VAL A 28 -21.86 13.21 -2.49
N GLN A 29 -22.60 14.23 -2.92
CA GLN A 29 -23.62 14.07 -3.95
C GLN A 29 -23.03 13.76 -5.33
N ILE A 30 -21.97 14.45 -5.75
CA ILE A 30 -21.26 14.15 -7.00
C ILE A 30 -20.75 12.71 -7.00
N LYS A 31 -20.21 12.24 -5.87
CA LYS A 31 -19.72 10.87 -5.73
C LYS A 31 -20.85 9.84 -5.79
N ALA A 32 -22.01 10.14 -5.22
CA ALA A 32 -23.20 9.29 -5.32
C ALA A 32 -23.72 9.23 -6.77
N LEU A 33 -23.79 10.37 -7.46
CA LEU A 33 -24.23 10.47 -8.85
C LEU A 33 -23.33 9.73 -9.84
N ARG A 34 -22.00 9.82 -9.64
CA ARG A 34 -21.02 9.14 -10.50
C ARG A 34 -20.92 7.62 -10.26
N GLY A 35 -21.49 7.13 -9.16
CA GLY A 35 -21.29 5.75 -8.72
C GLY A 35 -19.84 5.46 -8.30
N ARG A 36 -19.59 4.23 -7.83
CA ARG A 36 -18.22 3.75 -7.60
C ARG A 36 -17.67 3.20 -8.90
N VAL A 37 -16.58 3.79 -9.39
CA VAL A 37 -15.80 3.17 -10.47
C VAL A 37 -14.96 2.08 -9.83
N GLU A 38 -15.23 0.82 -10.18
CA GLU A 38 -14.39 -0.29 -9.79
C GLU A 38 -13.00 -0.14 -10.43
N ARG A 39 -11.98 -0.39 -9.63
CA ARG A 39 -10.58 -0.37 -10.07
C ARG A 39 -10.06 -1.79 -9.94
N PRO A 40 -10.01 -2.58 -11.02
CA PRO A 40 -9.66 -4.00 -10.96
C PRO A 40 -8.34 -4.26 -10.22
N ALA A 41 -7.33 -3.44 -10.48
CA ALA A 41 -6.04 -3.56 -9.79
C ALA A 41 -6.15 -3.34 -8.27
N THR A 42 -6.97 -2.38 -7.83
CA THR A 42 -7.18 -2.12 -6.41
C THR A 42 -7.94 -3.28 -5.74
N VAL A 43 -8.96 -3.81 -6.40
CA VAL A 43 -9.71 -4.99 -5.93
C VAL A 43 -8.78 -6.19 -5.78
N ALA A 44 -7.94 -6.47 -6.79
CA ALA A 44 -6.96 -7.53 -6.74
C ALA A 44 -5.95 -7.35 -5.59
N ARG A 45 -5.46 -6.13 -5.36
CA ARG A 45 -4.55 -5.81 -4.24
C ARG A 45 -5.20 -6.03 -2.88
N VAL A 46 -6.45 -5.60 -2.70
CA VAL A 46 -7.19 -5.82 -1.45
C VAL A 46 -7.42 -7.31 -1.21
N ALA A 47 -7.79 -8.08 -2.23
CA ALA A 47 -7.96 -9.53 -2.13
C ALA A 47 -6.66 -10.23 -1.73
N LEU A 48 -5.56 -9.93 -2.42
CA LEU A 48 -4.23 -10.47 -2.15
C LEU A 48 -3.76 -10.16 -0.72
N VAL A 49 -3.99 -8.94 -0.23
CA VAL A 49 -3.66 -8.57 1.16
C VAL A 49 -4.56 -9.29 2.15
N SER A 50 -5.85 -9.41 1.87
CA SER A 50 -6.79 -10.08 2.77
C SER A 50 -6.47 -11.56 2.94
N GLU A 51 -6.10 -12.24 1.84
CA GLU A 51 -5.63 -13.62 1.85
C GLU A 51 -4.35 -13.78 2.66
N ALA A 52 -3.32 -12.98 2.39
CA ALA A 52 -2.07 -13.05 3.14
C ALA A 52 -2.26 -12.75 4.65
N ILE A 53 -3.17 -11.84 5.00
CA ILE A 53 -3.50 -11.56 6.40
C ILE A 53 -4.26 -12.74 7.04
N ARG A 54 -5.16 -13.41 6.30
CA ARG A 54 -5.82 -14.64 6.79
C ARG A 54 -4.76 -15.68 7.13
N ASP A 55 -3.82 -15.91 6.24
CA ASP A 55 -2.84 -16.98 6.41
C ASP A 55 -1.92 -16.69 7.61
N VAL A 56 -1.60 -15.42 7.87
CA VAL A 56 -0.76 -15.02 9.02
C VAL A 56 -1.53 -14.93 10.35
N THR A 57 -2.78 -14.45 10.33
CA THR A 57 -3.50 -14.08 11.58
C THR A 57 -4.71 -14.95 11.89
N GLY A 58 -5.13 -15.78 10.95
CA GLY A 58 -6.39 -16.52 10.98
C GLY A 58 -7.64 -15.65 10.80
N GLN A 59 -7.49 -14.34 10.58
CA GLN A 59 -8.61 -13.40 10.46
C GLN A 59 -8.83 -12.99 9.01
N TRP A 60 -10.09 -12.90 8.60
CA TRP A 60 -10.47 -12.35 7.30
C TRP A 60 -10.77 -10.85 7.43
N PRO A 61 -9.84 -9.94 7.08
CA PRO A 61 -10.11 -8.53 7.21
C PRO A 61 -11.12 -8.08 6.15
N THR A 62 -12.01 -7.19 6.53
CA THR A 62 -12.82 -6.42 5.57
C THR A 62 -11.94 -5.44 4.80
N GLU A 63 -12.35 -5.05 3.59
CA GLU A 63 -11.65 -4.01 2.82
C GLU A 63 -11.43 -2.73 3.64
N ALA A 64 -12.42 -2.31 4.43
CA ALA A 64 -12.32 -1.14 5.29
C ALA A 64 -11.23 -1.28 6.38
N GLN A 65 -11.04 -2.49 6.91
CA GLN A 65 -9.97 -2.78 7.86
C GLN A 65 -8.59 -2.75 7.18
N VAL A 66 -8.46 -3.30 5.97
CA VAL A 66 -7.23 -3.22 5.17
C VAL A 66 -6.85 -1.76 4.92
N TRP A 67 -7.77 -0.93 4.46
CA TRP A 67 -7.47 0.50 4.24
C TRP A 67 -7.14 1.26 5.53
N ARG A 68 -7.77 0.89 6.65
CA ARG A 68 -7.47 1.49 7.96
C ARG A 68 -6.09 1.10 8.44
N SER A 69 -5.64 -0.13 8.19
CA SER A 69 -4.34 -0.63 8.64
C SER A 69 -3.17 0.11 7.97
N ILE A 70 -3.32 0.52 6.72
CA ILE A 70 -2.33 1.36 6.02
C ILE A 70 -2.13 2.71 6.72
N ARG A 71 -3.14 3.19 7.46
CA ARG A 71 -3.07 4.44 8.22
C ARG A 71 -2.65 4.25 9.67
N HIS A 72 -2.19 3.06 10.05
CA HIS A 72 -1.84 2.74 11.43
C HIS A 72 -0.83 3.74 12.00
N LYS A 73 -0.97 4.06 13.30
CA LYS A 73 -0.16 5.10 13.96
C LYS A 73 1.34 4.81 13.97
N ASP A 74 1.71 3.52 13.98
CA ASP A 74 3.10 3.07 13.98
C ASP A 74 3.81 3.25 12.64
N LEU A 75 3.07 3.55 11.56
CA LEU A 75 3.64 3.74 10.23
C LEU A 75 4.00 5.22 10.01
N SER A 76 5.18 5.46 9.47
CA SER A 76 5.61 6.81 9.09
C SER A 76 4.76 7.39 7.95
N LYS A 77 4.79 8.71 7.78
CA LYS A 77 4.00 9.39 6.71
C LYS A 77 4.41 8.93 5.32
N GLY A 78 5.72 8.71 5.10
CA GLY A 78 6.25 8.22 3.82
C GLY A 78 5.73 6.83 3.49
N VAL A 79 5.83 5.90 4.45
CA VAL A 79 5.29 4.54 4.36
C VAL A 79 3.79 4.56 4.04
N LYS A 80 2.99 5.34 4.77
CA LYS A 80 1.54 5.46 4.54
C LYS A 80 1.22 5.86 3.10
N SER A 81 1.94 6.85 2.58
CA SER A 81 1.77 7.32 1.20
C SER A 81 2.19 6.26 0.19
N PHE A 82 3.31 5.57 0.44
CA PHE A 82 3.80 4.50 -0.40
C PHE A 82 2.80 3.34 -0.48
N LEU A 83 2.34 2.83 0.67
CA LEU A 83 1.38 1.72 0.75
C LEU A 83 0.05 2.07 0.08
N TYR A 84 -0.45 3.29 0.27
CA TYR A 84 -1.67 3.74 -0.41
C TYR A 84 -1.52 3.69 -1.95
N ASN A 85 -0.40 4.18 -2.48
CA ASN A 85 -0.13 4.12 -3.92
C ASN A 85 0.09 2.68 -4.41
N ALA A 86 0.76 1.84 -3.62
CA ALA A 86 0.99 0.44 -3.94
C ALA A 86 -0.31 -0.37 -4.01
N MET A 87 -1.24 -0.14 -3.08
CA MET A 87 -2.58 -0.75 -3.11
C MET A 87 -3.42 -0.33 -4.31
N HIS A 88 -3.11 0.82 -4.91
CA HIS A 88 -3.73 1.27 -6.15
C HIS A 88 -2.97 0.86 -7.42
N ASP A 89 -1.88 0.09 -7.32
CA ASP A 89 -0.97 -0.22 -8.43
C ASP A 89 -0.47 1.05 -9.16
N ALA A 90 -0.29 2.14 -8.42
CA ALA A 90 -0.02 3.47 -8.96
C ALA A 90 1.48 3.85 -8.94
N GLN A 91 2.36 2.85 -8.80
CA GLN A 91 3.80 3.08 -8.80
C GLN A 91 4.34 3.24 -10.22
N ARG A 92 5.41 4.05 -10.37
CA ARG A 92 6.11 4.22 -11.65
C ARG A 92 7.10 3.09 -11.88
N ILE A 93 6.60 1.93 -12.29
CA ILE A 93 7.37 0.69 -12.51
C ILE A 93 6.94 -0.01 -13.79
N GLY A 94 7.85 -0.79 -14.37
CA GLY A 94 7.56 -1.69 -15.49
C GLY A 94 6.80 -1.03 -16.62
N LYS A 95 5.57 -1.54 -16.86
CA LYS A 95 4.64 -1.10 -17.91
C LYS A 95 4.42 0.42 -17.97
N TYR A 96 4.59 1.13 -16.86
CA TYR A 96 4.46 2.59 -16.83
C TYR A 96 5.44 3.27 -17.80
N TRP A 97 6.66 2.74 -17.91
CA TRP A 97 7.75 3.35 -18.67
C TRP A 97 7.69 3.03 -20.17
N LYS A 98 7.01 1.93 -20.55
CA LYS A 98 6.93 1.41 -21.93
C LYS A 98 6.58 2.46 -22.99
N HIS A 99 5.73 3.41 -22.65
CA HIS A 99 5.20 4.41 -23.59
C HIS A 99 5.91 5.77 -23.47
N ILE A 100 7.00 5.86 -22.72
CA ILE A 100 7.78 7.09 -22.53
C ILE A 100 9.08 6.94 -23.33
N PRO A 101 9.24 7.63 -24.48
CA PRO A 101 10.33 7.37 -25.44
C PRO A 101 11.74 7.36 -24.84
N GLU A 102 12.04 8.26 -23.91
CA GLU A 102 13.37 8.40 -23.28
C GLU A 102 13.55 7.51 -22.04
N CYS A 103 12.52 6.78 -21.63
CA CYS A 103 12.54 5.99 -20.40
C CYS A 103 12.12 4.54 -20.61
N GLY A 104 11.90 4.09 -21.85
CA GLY A 104 11.41 2.75 -22.16
C GLY A 104 12.23 1.63 -21.52
N ASP A 105 13.55 1.81 -21.45
CA ASP A 105 14.47 0.84 -20.85
C ASP A 105 14.20 0.58 -19.36
N ARG A 106 13.55 1.53 -18.66
CA ARG A 106 13.15 1.40 -17.26
C ARG A 106 11.97 0.45 -17.04
N GLU A 107 11.38 -0.08 -18.11
CA GLU A 107 10.40 -1.18 -18.04
C GLU A 107 11.03 -2.45 -17.45
N MET A 108 12.30 -2.68 -17.75
CA MET A 108 13.02 -3.89 -17.36
C MET A 108 13.92 -3.62 -16.16
N CYS A 109 14.02 -4.58 -15.25
CA CYS A 109 15.02 -4.55 -14.20
C CYS A 109 16.40 -4.78 -14.83
N VAL A 110 17.29 -3.79 -14.76
CA VAL A 110 18.65 -3.87 -15.32
C VAL A 110 19.46 -5.02 -14.72
N THR A 111 19.25 -5.35 -13.44
CA THR A 111 19.97 -6.43 -12.76
C THR A 111 19.45 -7.81 -13.17
N CYS A 112 18.13 -7.99 -13.24
CA CYS A 112 17.52 -9.32 -13.39
C CYS A 112 17.02 -9.62 -14.81
N GLY A 113 16.96 -8.62 -15.71
CA GLY A 113 16.48 -8.78 -17.08
C GLY A 113 14.98 -9.09 -17.22
N VAL A 114 14.19 -9.00 -16.14
CA VAL A 114 12.75 -9.24 -16.13
C VAL A 114 11.95 -7.94 -16.11
N ARG A 115 10.71 -7.96 -16.59
CA ARG A 115 9.81 -6.81 -16.46
C ARG A 115 9.59 -6.52 -14.99
N GLU A 116 9.83 -5.27 -14.60
CA GLU A 116 9.79 -4.91 -13.21
C GLU A 116 8.34 -4.71 -12.72
N ASP A 117 7.98 -5.41 -11.65
CA ASP A 117 6.75 -5.16 -10.90
C ASP A 117 7.06 -4.97 -9.40
N LEU A 118 6.03 -4.63 -8.62
CA LEU A 118 6.23 -4.31 -7.21
C LEU A 118 6.66 -5.53 -6.40
N GLU A 119 6.22 -6.74 -6.78
CA GLU A 119 6.64 -7.97 -6.10
C GLU A 119 8.12 -8.24 -6.36
N HIS A 120 8.55 -8.08 -7.61
CA HIS A 120 9.94 -8.21 -7.99
C HIS A 120 10.81 -7.25 -7.19
N VAL A 121 10.49 -5.94 -7.22
CA VAL A 121 11.28 -4.93 -6.51
C VAL A 121 11.39 -5.23 -5.02
N LEU A 122 10.29 -5.60 -4.38
CA LEU A 122 10.27 -5.77 -2.93
C LEU A 122 10.83 -7.11 -2.49
N LEU A 123 10.64 -8.19 -3.24
CA LEU A 123 10.84 -9.56 -2.75
C LEU A 123 11.76 -10.44 -3.60
N LYS A 124 11.91 -10.17 -4.90
CA LYS A 124 12.59 -11.09 -5.84
C LYS A 124 13.82 -10.48 -6.54
N CYS A 125 14.06 -9.18 -6.39
CA CYS A 125 15.12 -8.48 -7.10
C CYS A 125 16.50 -8.82 -6.51
N GLU A 126 17.46 -9.12 -7.38
CA GLU A 126 18.85 -9.42 -7.00
C GLU A 126 19.72 -8.16 -6.88
N ARG A 127 19.14 -6.98 -7.04
CA ARG A 127 19.85 -5.71 -6.86
C ARG A 127 20.37 -5.61 -5.43
N VAL A 128 21.60 -5.11 -5.32
CA VAL A 128 22.26 -4.85 -4.03
C VAL A 128 21.33 -4.08 -3.09
N GLY A 129 21.26 -4.56 -1.85
CA GLY A 129 20.49 -3.96 -0.77
C GLY A 129 19.12 -4.57 -0.51
N GLN A 130 18.43 -5.12 -1.51
CA GLN A 130 17.10 -5.70 -1.29
C GLN A 130 17.14 -6.85 -0.26
N ASN A 131 18.00 -7.83 -0.51
CA ASN A 131 18.10 -9.02 0.34
C ASN A 131 18.75 -8.69 1.68
N GLN A 132 19.73 -7.77 1.68
CA GLN A 132 20.40 -7.30 2.90
C GLN A 132 19.39 -6.66 3.86
N ILE A 133 18.50 -5.79 3.37
CA ILE A 133 17.48 -5.14 4.20
C ILE A 133 16.53 -6.17 4.83
N TRP A 134 16.08 -7.17 4.07
CA TRP A 134 15.24 -8.23 4.63
C TRP A 134 15.97 -9.12 5.62
N THR A 135 17.24 -9.42 5.34
CA THR A 135 18.11 -10.18 6.24
C THR A 135 18.26 -9.45 7.57
N HIS A 136 18.59 -8.17 7.57
CA HIS A 136 18.73 -7.38 8.80
C HIS A 136 17.40 -7.23 9.56
N ALA A 137 16.28 -7.05 8.85
CA ALA A 137 14.97 -7.02 9.49
C ALA A 137 14.65 -8.35 10.20
N LYS A 138 14.94 -9.48 9.54
CA LYS A 138 14.78 -10.82 10.11
C LYS A 138 15.71 -11.05 11.30
N GLU A 139 16.99 -10.69 11.19
CA GLU A 139 17.97 -10.82 12.27
C GLU A 139 17.55 -10.01 13.51
N LEU A 140 17.14 -8.75 13.33
CA LEU A 140 16.65 -7.89 14.42
C LEU A 140 15.41 -8.48 15.11
N TRP A 141 14.50 -9.08 14.36
CA TRP A 141 13.33 -9.75 14.91
C TRP A 141 13.71 -10.96 15.77
N LEU A 142 14.57 -11.83 15.22
CA LEU A 142 14.95 -13.10 15.83
C LEU A 142 15.79 -12.94 17.11
N GLN A 143 16.32 -11.75 17.38
CA GLN A 143 16.98 -11.46 18.67
C GLN A 143 16.04 -11.56 19.88
N LYS A 144 14.72 -11.33 19.68
CA LYS A 144 13.74 -11.23 20.79
C LYS A 144 12.45 -11.98 20.56
N HIS A 145 12.16 -12.37 19.32
CA HIS A 145 10.91 -13.03 18.97
C HIS A 145 11.18 -14.26 18.12
N PRO A 146 10.43 -15.36 18.34
CA PRO A 146 10.51 -16.51 17.46
C PRO A 146 9.92 -16.17 16.10
N ASP A 147 10.34 -16.91 15.09
CA ASP A 147 9.76 -17.00 13.75
C ASP A 147 9.54 -15.68 13.01
N TRP A 148 10.30 -15.50 11.93
CA TRP A 148 10.06 -14.41 10.99
C TRP A 148 8.91 -14.78 10.04
N PRO A 149 7.91 -13.92 9.84
CA PRO A 149 6.79 -14.24 8.95
C PRO A 149 7.28 -14.45 7.51
N GLU A 150 6.59 -15.34 6.80
CA GLU A 150 6.79 -15.49 5.37
C GLU A 150 6.42 -14.20 4.64
N LEU A 151 7.33 -13.78 3.76
CA LEU A 151 7.16 -12.54 3.01
C LEU A 151 6.45 -12.84 1.70
N SER A 152 5.30 -12.20 1.51
CA SER A 152 4.60 -12.11 0.25
C SER A 152 4.24 -10.65 0.01
N LEU A 153 3.85 -10.31 -1.21
CA LEU A 153 3.41 -8.95 -1.48
C LEU A 153 2.21 -8.57 -0.60
N GLY A 154 1.38 -9.53 -0.22
CA GLY A 154 0.23 -9.31 0.65
C GLY A 154 0.61 -9.07 2.10
N THR A 155 1.58 -9.82 2.64
CA THR A 155 2.04 -9.59 4.02
C THR A 155 2.75 -8.25 4.15
N VAL A 156 3.52 -7.87 3.14
CA VAL A 156 4.20 -6.57 3.07
C VAL A 156 3.20 -5.41 2.96
N LEU A 157 2.27 -5.44 2.01
CA LEU A 157 1.29 -4.36 1.84
C LEU A 157 0.27 -4.31 2.99
N GLY A 158 -0.02 -5.46 3.60
CA GLY A 158 -0.89 -5.62 4.76
C GLY A 158 -0.21 -5.43 6.11
N CYS A 159 1.08 -5.07 6.16
CA CYS A 159 1.89 -5.12 7.39
C CYS A 159 1.28 -4.34 8.56
N GLY A 160 0.58 -3.23 8.29
CA GLY A 160 -0.10 -2.42 9.32
C GLY A 160 -1.21 -3.16 10.10
N PHE A 161 -1.69 -4.31 9.57
CA PHE A 161 -2.68 -5.16 10.24
C PHE A 161 -2.03 -6.26 11.09
N MET A 162 -0.73 -6.51 10.94
CA MET A 162 -0.07 -7.61 11.63
C MET A 162 -0.08 -7.42 13.15
N THR A 163 -0.46 -8.48 13.84
CA THR A 163 -0.50 -8.58 15.30
C THR A 163 0.13 -9.89 15.73
N VAL A 164 1.04 -9.82 16.69
CA VAL A 164 1.62 -10.99 17.35
C VAL A 164 0.82 -11.28 18.61
N LYS A 165 0.47 -12.55 18.82
CA LYS A 165 -0.29 -13.02 19.98
C LYS A 165 0.57 -13.96 20.82
N ASP A 166 0.34 -13.98 22.13
CA ASP A 166 0.88 -15.00 23.02
C ASP A 166 0.08 -16.32 22.89
N GLU A 167 0.54 -17.37 23.56
CA GLU A 167 -0.14 -18.68 23.60
C GLU A 167 -1.58 -18.61 24.10
N ARG A 168 -1.93 -17.56 24.85
CA ARG A 168 -3.28 -17.31 25.39
C ARG A 168 -4.13 -16.44 24.45
N GLY A 169 -3.62 -16.10 23.27
CA GLY A 169 -4.28 -15.26 22.28
C GLY A 169 -4.25 -13.75 22.57
N ARG A 170 -3.53 -13.30 23.62
CA ARG A 170 -3.42 -11.88 23.96
C ARG A 170 -2.41 -11.21 23.05
N THR A 171 -2.73 -10.00 22.59
CA THR A 171 -1.84 -9.25 21.70
C THR A 171 -0.60 -8.78 22.43
N LEU A 172 0.57 -9.14 21.90
CA LEU A 172 1.87 -8.62 22.34
C LEU A 172 2.12 -7.27 21.67
N THR A 173 1.73 -6.19 22.33
CA THR A 173 1.75 -4.83 21.76
C THR A 173 3.15 -4.40 21.28
N GLY A 174 4.19 -4.69 22.06
CA GLY A 174 5.58 -4.35 21.71
C GLY A 174 6.05 -5.10 20.46
N ALA A 175 5.89 -6.43 20.45
CA ALA A 175 6.25 -7.28 19.31
C ALA A 175 5.48 -6.89 18.05
N SER A 176 4.16 -6.66 18.17
CA SER A 176 3.32 -6.25 17.04
C SER A 176 3.75 -4.90 16.45
N ARG A 177 4.11 -3.93 17.31
CA ARG A 177 4.62 -2.64 16.87
C ARG A 177 5.97 -2.78 16.17
N LEU A 178 6.90 -3.54 16.76
CA LEU A 178 8.21 -3.78 16.16
C LEU A 178 8.07 -4.44 14.78
N LEU A 179 7.23 -5.48 14.66
CA LEU A 179 7.01 -6.17 13.39
C LEU A 179 6.49 -5.23 12.31
N ARG A 180 5.49 -4.39 12.64
CA ARG A 180 4.95 -3.37 11.72
C ARG A 180 6.04 -2.40 11.26
N ILE A 181 6.88 -1.93 12.17
CA ILE A 181 7.96 -0.99 11.86
C ILE A 181 8.98 -1.66 10.94
N LEU A 182 9.50 -2.83 11.32
CA LEU A 182 10.48 -3.57 10.51
C LEU A 182 9.94 -3.84 9.11
N MET A 183 8.76 -4.44 9.00
CA MET A 183 8.15 -4.76 7.71
C MET A 183 7.96 -3.52 6.84
N SER A 184 7.41 -2.45 7.41
CA SER A 184 7.02 -1.28 6.63
C SER A 184 8.19 -0.37 6.25
N GLU A 185 9.14 -0.15 7.16
CA GLU A 185 10.31 0.67 6.90
C GLU A 185 11.31 -0.05 5.98
N SER A 186 11.50 -1.37 6.12
CA SER A 186 12.30 -2.16 5.18
C SER A 186 11.73 -2.10 3.77
N THR A 187 10.42 -2.30 3.63
CA THR A 187 9.73 -2.18 2.33
C THR A 187 9.93 -0.81 1.70
N TYR A 188 9.74 0.25 2.49
CA TYR A 188 9.87 1.60 1.99
C TYR A 188 11.32 1.98 1.67
N LEU A 189 12.29 1.46 2.43
CA LEU A 189 13.70 1.64 2.15
C LEU A 189 14.10 0.96 0.83
N ILE A 190 13.70 -0.29 0.60
CA ILE A 190 13.93 -1.00 -0.66
C ILE A 190 13.36 -0.20 -1.84
N TRP A 191 12.12 0.29 -1.70
CA TRP A 191 11.49 1.12 -2.72
C TRP A 191 12.28 2.42 -2.99
N LYS A 192 12.77 3.09 -1.95
CA LYS A 192 13.61 4.30 -2.10
C LYS A 192 14.93 3.99 -2.81
N LEU A 193 15.62 2.91 -2.43
CA LEU A 193 16.87 2.51 -3.07
C LEU A 193 16.66 2.20 -4.55
N ARG A 194 15.59 1.45 -4.89
CA ARG A 194 15.22 1.22 -6.30
C ARG A 194 15.01 2.53 -7.04
N ASN A 195 14.31 3.49 -6.45
CA ASN A 195 14.07 4.78 -7.11
C ASN A 195 15.36 5.59 -7.29
N GLU A 196 16.27 5.57 -6.31
CA GLU A 196 17.58 6.20 -6.46
C GLU A 196 18.32 5.59 -7.67
N CYS A 197 18.35 4.26 -7.76
CA CYS A 197 19.01 3.56 -8.86
C CYS A 197 18.38 3.88 -10.21
N VAL A 198 17.07 3.63 -10.35
CA VAL A 198 16.40 3.62 -11.66
C VAL A 198 16.04 5.02 -12.14
N ILE A 199 15.75 5.96 -11.23
CA ILE A 199 15.27 7.29 -11.59
C ILE A 199 16.41 8.32 -11.61
N ARG A 200 17.37 8.23 -10.68
CA ARG A 200 18.43 9.23 -10.53
C ARG A 200 19.79 8.79 -11.09
N ASN A 201 20.12 7.51 -10.98
CA ASN A 201 21.43 6.98 -11.37
C ASN A 201 21.38 6.08 -12.62
N ASP A 202 20.34 6.22 -13.46
CA ASP A 202 20.15 5.49 -14.72
C ASP A 202 20.42 3.97 -14.66
N GLY A 203 20.02 3.35 -13.55
CA GLY A 203 20.09 1.91 -13.33
C GLY A 203 21.30 1.44 -12.52
N VAL A 204 22.28 2.30 -12.22
CA VAL A 204 23.45 1.96 -11.40
C VAL A 204 23.03 1.70 -9.95
N ALA A 205 23.40 0.53 -9.41
CA ALA A 205 23.09 0.13 -8.05
C ALA A 205 24.07 0.77 -7.03
N PRO A 206 23.63 1.06 -5.79
CA PRO A 206 24.52 1.48 -4.72
C PRO A 206 25.50 0.36 -4.36
N SER A 207 26.64 0.75 -3.79
CA SER A 207 27.60 -0.19 -3.22
C SER A 207 27.08 -0.79 -1.91
N GLU A 208 27.52 -2.00 -1.55
CA GLU A 208 27.11 -2.67 -0.31
C GLU A 208 27.40 -1.85 0.95
N ARG A 209 28.45 -1.02 0.93
CA ARG A 209 28.84 -0.16 2.06
C ARG A 209 27.84 0.96 2.31
N GLU A 210 27.19 1.48 1.27
CA GLU A 210 26.21 2.56 1.38
C GLU A 210 24.86 2.07 1.91
N VAL A 211 24.57 0.76 1.79
CA VAL A 211 23.35 0.14 2.34
C VAL A 211 23.53 -0.27 3.81
N SER A 212 24.78 -0.44 4.25
CA SER A 212 25.13 -0.94 5.60
C SER A 212 25.34 0.15 6.65
N GLN A 213 25.24 1.44 6.28
CA GLN A 213 25.35 2.59 7.20
C GLN A 213 23.98 3.11 7.62
#